data_AF-A0AAY4CA23-F1
#
_entry.id   AF-A0AAY4CA23-F1
#
_cell.length_a   1.000
_cell.length_b   1.000
_cell.length_c   1.000
_cell.angle_alpha   90.00
_cell.angle_beta   90.00
_cell.angle_gamma   90.00
#
_symmetry.space_group_name_H-M   'P 1'
#
loop_
_entity.id
_entity.type
_entity.pdbx_description
1 polymer ?
#
loop_
_entity_poly.entity_id
_entity_poly.type
_entity_poly.pdbx_seq_one_letter_code
_entity_poly.pdbx_strand_id
1 'polypeptide(L)'
;MPMSCYSSVTTVRLDAIKDAETPRVHSLPCEIEHDGPAEVSAYFSATAKERKHEKTVSFRGRGLKGQEVSCPKGYTGLILQEVHKPSSDQEDGVLKVSSVFNKFTYWNLDTPPSSDDGIVMAMSWPQVANAIHAPLED
;
A
#
# COMPACT_ATOMS: atom_id res chain seq x y z
N MET A 1 18.36 -26.93 30.62
CA MET A 1 18.19 -25.47 30.70
C MET A 1 17.03 -25.11 29.78
N PRO A 2 15.97 -24.43 30.25
CA PRO A 2 14.88 -24.03 29.37
C PRO A 2 15.39 -22.90 28.47
N MET A 3 15.26 -23.09 27.15
CA MET A 3 15.47 -22.03 26.17
C MET A 3 14.33 -21.03 26.34
N SER A 4 14.61 -19.86 26.91
CA SER A 4 13.68 -18.74 26.91
C SER A 4 13.50 -18.29 25.46
N CYS A 5 12.37 -18.63 24.84
CA CYS A 5 11.98 -18.06 23.56
C CYS A 5 11.58 -16.60 23.79
N TYR A 6 12.51 -15.68 23.62
CA TYR A 6 12.17 -14.26 23.57
C TYR A 6 11.51 -14.00 22.21
N SER A 7 10.21 -13.72 22.22
CA SER A 7 9.49 -13.20 21.06
C SER A 7 9.60 -11.69 21.10
N SER A 8 10.21 -11.07 20.09
CA SER A 8 10.08 -9.62 19.90
C SER A 8 8.64 -9.29 19.50
N VAL A 9 8.16 -8.14 19.93
CA VAL A 9 6.82 -7.63 19.61
C VAL A 9 6.97 -6.41 18.71
N THR A 10 6.22 -6.36 17.61
CA THR A 10 6.09 -5.14 16.80
C THR A 10 4.86 -4.36 17.24
N THR A 11 5.08 -3.15 17.76
CA THR A 11 4.00 -2.24 18.14
C THR A 11 3.77 -1.20 17.06
N VAL A 12 2.52 -1.08 16.59
CA VAL A 12 2.11 -0.02 15.66
C VAL A 12 1.50 1.14 16.45
N ARG A 13 2.10 2.32 16.34
CA ARG A 13 1.60 3.56 16.93
C ARG A 13 0.70 4.30 15.94
N LEU A 14 -0.55 4.51 16.34
CA LEU A 14 -1.64 5.07 15.52
C LEU A 14 -1.98 6.53 15.89
N ASP A 15 -1.21 7.14 16.79
CA ASP A 15 -1.37 8.50 17.29
C ASP A 15 -1.41 9.55 16.18
N ALA A 16 -0.63 9.35 15.10
CA ALA A 16 -0.53 10.29 13.99
C ALA A 16 -1.64 10.16 12.92
N ILE A 17 -2.56 9.19 13.00
CA ILE A 17 -3.54 8.94 11.91
C ILE A 17 -4.36 10.18 11.55
N LYS A 18 -4.79 10.96 12.55
CA LYS A 18 -5.69 12.11 12.34
C LYS A 18 -5.00 13.26 11.59
N ASP A 19 -3.71 13.43 11.82
CA ASP A 19 -2.91 14.53 11.28
C ASP A 19 -1.98 14.06 10.14
N ALA A 20 -2.09 12.79 9.74
CA ALA A 20 -1.26 12.16 8.73
C ALA A 20 -1.55 12.72 7.32
N GLU A 21 -0.49 12.92 6.54
CA GLU A 21 -0.61 13.33 5.15
C GLU A 21 -1.29 12.25 4.29
N THR A 22 -1.90 12.70 3.19
CA THR A 22 -2.55 11.83 2.20
C THR A 22 -1.84 11.87 0.85
N PRO A 23 -0.71 11.15 0.68
CA PRO A 23 0.07 11.18 -0.55
C PRO A 23 -0.65 10.44 -1.69
N ARG A 24 -0.20 10.71 -2.93
CA ARG A 24 -0.59 9.90 -4.09
C ARG A 24 0.24 8.63 -4.11
N VAL A 25 -0.43 7.49 -4.03
CA VAL A 25 0.21 6.17 -4.05
C VAL A 25 0.07 5.55 -5.45
N HIS A 26 1.17 5.00 -5.96
CA HIS A 26 1.24 4.32 -7.25
C HIS A 26 1.80 2.92 -7.09
N SER A 27 1.09 1.91 -7.59
CA SER A 27 1.59 0.54 -7.71
C SER A 27 2.01 0.32 -9.16
N LEU A 28 3.31 0.10 -9.39
CA LEU A 28 3.91 -0.04 -10.72
C LEU A 28 4.10 -1.52 -11.08
N PRO A 29 4.01 -1.89 -12.37
CA PRO A 29 4.21 -3.26 -12.83
C PRO A 29 5.71 -3.55 -13.06
N CYS A 30 6.55 -3.12 -12.12
CA CYS A 30 8.00 -3.31 -12.16
C CYS A 30 8.62 -3.16 -10.77
N GLU A 31 9.78 -3.77 -10.58
CA GLU A 31 10.61 -3.58 -9.40
C GLU A 31 11.61 -2.44 -9.62
N ILE A 32 11.82 -1.63 -8.59
CA ILE A 32 12.80 -0.54 -8.57
C ILE A 32 13.72 -0.84 -7.40
N GLU A 33 15.00 -1.15 -7.68
CA GLU A 33 15.98 -1.50 -6.64
C GLU A 33 16.33 -0.34 -5.71
N HIS A 34 16.12 0.90 -6.15
CA HIS A 34 16.35 2.08 -5.33
C HIS A 34 15.19 2.34 -4.38
N ASP A 35 15.46 2.27 -3.08
CA ASP A 35 14.54 2.68 -2.02
C ASP A 35 14.98 4.04 -1.44
N GLY A 36 14.26 5.10 -1.80
CA GLY A 36 14.60 6.46 -1.43
C GLY A 36 13.76 7.53 -2.14
N PRO A 37 14.04 8.82 -1.88
CA PRO A 37 13.31 9.92 -2.51
C PRO A 37 13.41 9.90 -4.04
N ALA A 38 12.32 10.25 -4.71
CA ALA A 38 12.26 10.37 -6.16
C ALA A 38 11.39 11.57 -6.58
N GLU A 39 11.77 12.20 -7.70
CA GLU A 39 11.09 13.36 -8.27
C GLU A 39 9.80 12.96 -9.04
N VAL A 40 8.89 12.25 -8.37
CA VAL A 40 7.66 11.69 -8.96
C VAL A 40 6.77 12.78 -9.55
N SER A 41 6.66 13.93 -8.88
CA SER A 41 5.85 15.06 -9.36
C SER A 41 6.37 15.63 -10.67
N ALA A 42 7.70 15.78 -10.80
CA ALA A 42 8.32 16.39 -11.96
C ALA A 42 8.31 15.48 -13.20
N TYR A 43 8.49 14.17 -13.03
CA TYR A 43 8.63 13.24 -14.16
C TYR A 43 7.39 12.38 -14.41
N PHE A 44 6.86 11.74 -13.38
CA PHE A 44 5.79 10.75 -13.54
C PHE A 44 4.42 11.41 -13.56
N SER A 45 4.09 12.20 -12.53
CA SER A 45 2.78 12.85 -12.42
C SER A 45 2.56 13.90 -13.50
N ALA A 46 3.59 14.66 -13.88
CA ALA A 46 3.51 15.68 -14.91
C ALA A 46 3.19 15.12 -16.31
N THR A 47 3.55 13.87 -16.58
CA THR A 47 3.35 13.23 -17.89
C THR A 47 2.15 12.30 -17.94
N ALA A 48 1.51 12.03 -16.79
CA ALA A 48 0.29 11.25 -16.70
C ALA A 48 -0.88 11.97 -17.37
N LYS A 49 -1.61 11.24 -18.21
CA LYS A 49 -2.83 11.71 -18.89
C LYS A 49 -4.02 10.95 -18.36
N GLU A 50 -5.14 11.63 -18.19
CA GLU A 50 -6.40 11.04 -17.74
C GLU A 50 -7.50 11.35 -18.75
N ARG A 51 -8.17 10.31 -19.27
CA ARG A 51 -9.29 10.44 -20.21
C ARG A 51 -10.34 9.37 -19.90
N LYS A 52 -11.59 9.78 -19.66
CA LYS A 52 -12.75 8.87 -19.49
C LYS A 52 -12.44 7.65 -18.57
N HIS A 53 -11.84 7.91 -17.41
CA HIS A 53 -11.42 6.89 -16.40
C HIS A 53 -10.22 6.01 -16.77
N GLU A 54 -9.56 6.26 -17.89
CA GLU A 54 -8.29 5.63 -18.25
C GLU A 54 -7.14 6.59 -17.92
N LYS A 55 -6.18 6.12 -17.10
CA LYS A 55 -4.93 6.83 -16.86
C LYS A 55 -3.84 6.23 -17.73
N THR A 56 -2.98 7.06 -18.32
CA THR A 56 -1.84 6.60 -19.12
C THR A 56 -0.60 7.40 -18.78
N VAL A 57 0.56 6.76 -18.68
CA VAL A 57 1.86 7.41 -18.43
C VAL A 57 2.96 6.60 -19.11
N SER A 58 4.13 7.20 -19.30
CA SER A 58 5.33 6.46 -19.71
C SER A 58 6.30 6.38 -18.55
N PHE A 59 6.81 5.18 -18.27
CA PHE A 59 7.88 4.98 -17.30
C PHE A 59 9.04 4.24 -17.97
N ARG A 60 10.24 4.84 -17.95
CA ARG A 60 11.43 4.31 -18.65
C ARG A 60 11.18 4.00 -20.14
N GLY A 61 10.36 4.82 -20.80
CA GLY A 61 10.01 4.66 -22.21
C GLY A 61 8.91 3.62 -22.50
N ARG A 62 8.34 2.98 -21.47
CA ARG A 62 7.28 1.97 -21.61
C ARG A 62 5.91 2.55 -21.25
N GLY A 63 4.91 2.23 -22.06
CA GLY A 63 3.54 2.68 -21.84
C GLY A 63 2.88 1.94 -20.68
N LEU A 64 2.34 2.69 -19.73
CA LEU A 64 1.54 2.15 -18.64
C LEU A 64 0.09 2.61 -18.80
N LYS A 65 -0.83 1.71 -18.48
CA LYS A 65 -2.27 1.95 -18.37
C LYS A 65 -2.66 1.80 -16.92
N GLY A 66 -3.43 2.75 -16.38
CA GLY A 66 -3.70 2.83 -14.96
C GLY A 66 -5.16 3.04 -14.66
N GLN A 67 -5.56 2.57 -13.48
CA GLN A 67 -6.88 2.72 -12.91
C GLN A 67 -6.75 3.09 -11.44
N GLU A 68 -7.66 3.92 -10.95
CA GLU A 68 -7.77 4.18 -9.52
C GLU A 68 -8.48 3.01 -8.82
N VAL A 69 -7.83 2.48 -7.79
CA VAL A 69 -8.35 1.42 -6.93
C VAL A 69 -8.60 2.03 -5.55
N SER A 70 -9.84 1.94 -5.08
CA SER A 70 -10.22 2.39 -3.74
C SER A 70 -9.94 1.31 -2.70
N CYS A 71 -9.59 1.72 -1.49
CA CYS A 71 -9.56 0.82 -0.35
C CYS A 71 -10.96 0.24 -0.09
N PRO A 72 -11.06 -0.99 0.46
CA PRO A 72 -12.35 -1.62 0.74
C PRO A 72 -13.17 -0.78 1.73
N LYS A 73 -14.49 -0.84 1.65
CA LYS A 73 -15.38 -0.05 2.51
C LYS A 73 -15.11 -0.36 3.99
N GLY A 74 -14.87 0.68 4.78
CA GLY A 74 -14.53 0.56 6.20
C GLY A 74 -13.04 0.38 6.49
N TYR A 75 -12.19 0.38 5.46
CA TYR A 75 -10.74 0.25 5.57
C TYR A 75 -10.05 1.52 5.09
N THR A 76 -8.83 1.74 5.59
CA THR A 76 -7.90 2.77 5.12
C THR A 76 -6.52 2.14 4.95
N GLY A 77 -5.74 2.65 4.01
CA GLY A 77 -4.34 2.31 3.84
C GLY A 77 -3.47 3.13 4.79
N LEU A 78 -2.49 2.47 5.42
CA LEU A 78 -1.48 3.10 6.27
C LEU A 78 -0.11 2.94 5.61
N ILE A 79 0.66 4.02 5.54
CA ILE A 79 2.10 3.97 5.29
C ILE A 79 2.78 3.98 6.65
N LEU A 80 3.53 2.93 6.93
CA LEU A 80 4.22 2.73 8.20
C LEU A 80 5.70 3.00 8.03
N GLN A 81 6.30 3.71 8.99
CA GLN A 81 7.72 3.94 9.06
C GLN A 81 8.27 3.35 10.36
N GLU A 82 9.35 2.59 10.25
CA GLU A 82 10.07 2.09 11.41
C GLU A 82 10.76 3.25 12.15
N VAL A 83 10.51 3.35 13.46
CA VAL A 83 11.07 4.42 14.30
C VAL A 83 12.51 4.08 14.70
N HIS A 84 12.75 2.81 15.01
CA HIS A 84 14.07 2.24 15.30
C HIS A 84 14.13 0.84 14.71
N LYS A 85 15.17 0.58 13.91
CA LYS A 85 15.45 -0.76 13.43
C LYS A 85 16.00 -1.59 14.62
N PRO A 86 15.34 -2.69 15.02
CA PRO A 86 15.85 -3.55 16.08
C PRO A 86 17.29 -3.94 15.78
N SER A 87 18.19 -3.69 16.71
CA SER A 87 19.60 -4.03 16.59
C SER A 87 19.88 -5.49 16.94
N SER A 88 18.88 -6.18 17.51
CA SER A 88 18.90 -7.62 17.78
C SER A 88 17.47 -8.19 17.83
N ASP A 89 17.35 -9.51 17.79
CA ASP A 89 16.07 -10.24 17.92
C ASP A 89 15.40 -10.07 19.30
N GLN A 90 16.05 -9.36 20.24
CA GLN A 90 15.57 -9.10 21.60
C GLN A 90 14.93 -7.70 21.75
N GLU A 91 15.01 -6.85 20.72
CA GLU A 91 14.44 -5.50 20.75
C GLU A 91 13.06 -5.45 20.08
N ASP A 92 12.09 -4.87 20.79
CA ASP A 92 10.77 -4.63 20.24
C ASP A 92 10.81 -3.57 19.14
N GLY A 93 10.21 -3.89 17.99
CA GLY A 93 10.08 -2.98 16.87
C GLY A 93 8.93 -1.99 17.08
N VAL A 94 9.13 -0.74 16.70
CA VAL A 94 8.07 0.28 16.72
C VAL A 94 7.86 0.83 15.32
N LEU A 95 6.65 0.67 14.80
CA LEU A 95 6.19 1.29 13.56
C LEU A 95 5.29 2.49 13.91
N LYS A 96 5.51 3.63 13.26
CA LYS A 96 4.61 4.79 13.33
C LYS A 96 3.90 4.98 12.00
N VAL A 97 2.67 5.49 12.04
CA VAL A 97 1.99 5.95 10.83
C VAL A 97 2.70 7.22 10.32
N SER A 98 3.19 7.18 9.08
CA SER A 98 3.74 8.36 8.40
C SER A 98 2.70 9.04 7.51
N SER A 99 1.81 8.26 6.90
CA SER A 99 0.79 8.76 5.98
C SER A 99 -0.39 7.80 5.88
N VAL A 100 -1.52 8.29 5.37
CA VAL A 100 -2.72 7.48 5.15
C VAL A 100 -3.23 7.64 3.71
N PHE A 101 -3.87 6.62 3.15
CA PHE A 101 -4.47 6.71 1.82
C PHE A 101 -5.76 5.90 1.75
N ASN A 102 -6.77 6.43 1.05
CA ASN A 102 -8.04 5.72 0.82
C ASN A 102 -8.15 5.13 -0.59
N LYS A 103 -7.14 5.38 -1.42
CA LYS A 103 -7.07 4.95 -2.81
C LYS A 103 -5.65 5.05 -3.32
N PHE A 104 -5.33 4.27 -4.34
CA PHE A 104 -4.05 4.30 -5.04
C PHE A 104 -4.29 4.11 -6.54
N THR A 105 -3.32 4.47 -7.37
CA THR A 105 -3.37 4.15 -8.81
C THR A 105 -2.60 2.86 -9.05
N TYR A 106 -3.30 1.85 -9.55
CA TYR A 106 -2.68 0.61 -10.04
C TYR A 106 -2.36 0.77 -11.52
N TRP A 107 -1.15 0.36 -11.91
CA TRP A 107 -0.65 0.45 -13.27
C TRP A 107 -0.31 -0.93 -13.82
N ASN A 108 -0.81 -1.21 -15.03
CA ASN A 108 -0.41 -2.33 -15.85
C ASN A 108 0.44 -1.88 -17.03
N LEU A 109 1.23 -2.82 -17.55
CA LEU A 109 2.03 -2.63 -18.75
C LEU A 109 1.16 -2.83 -19.99
N ASP A 110 1.07 -1.81 -20.84
CA ASP A 110 0.40 -1.78 -22.15
C ASP A 110 -1.11 -2.14 -22.20
N THR A 111 -1.63 -2.82 -21.18
CA THR A 111 -3.01 -3.30 -21.06
C THR A 111 -3.72 -2.61 -19.89
N PRO A 112 -4.99 -2.20 -20.03
CA PRO A 112 -5.74 -1.63 -18.91
C PRO A 112 -5.85 -2.61 -17.73
N PRO A 113 -5.80 -2.11 -16.48
CA PRO A 113 -6.23 -2.91 -15.34
C PRO A 113 -7.64 -3.47 -15.50
N SER A 114 -7.88 -4.61 -14.87
CA SER A 114 -9.09 -5.40 -14.96
C SER A 114 -9.47 -6.00 -13.60
N SER A 115 -10.64 -6.63 -13.52
CA SER A 115 -11.09 -7.36 -12.33
C SER A 115 -10.24 -8.59 -12.00
N ASP A 116 -9.49 -9.11 -12.97
CA ASP A 116 -8.75 -10.37 -12.85
C ASP A 116 -7.31 -10.13 -12.35
N ASP A 117 -6.90 -8.87 -12.21
CA ASP A 117 -5.62 -8.50 -11.62
C ASP A 117 -5.61 -8.82 -10.12
N GLY A 118 -4.55 -9.50 -9.66
CA GLY A 118 -4.47 -10.01 -8.29
C GLY A 118 -4.64 -8.92 -7.22
N ILE A 119 -4.13 -7.71 -7.44
CA ILE A 119 -4.30 -6.59 -6.50
C ILE A 119 -5.75 -6.09 -6.44
N VAL A 120 -6.48 -6.14 -7.56
CA VAL A 120 -7.89 -5.74 -7.64
C VAL A 120 -8.75 -6.80 -6.96
N MET A 121 -8.48 -8.08 -7.24
CA MET A 121 -9.13 -9.19 -6.54
C MET A 121 -8.89 -9.14 -5.02
N ALA A 122 -7.66 -8.82 -4.60
CA ALA A 122 -7.31 -8.73 -3.18
C ALA A 122 -8.13 -7.67 -2.42
N MET A 123 -8.60 -6.60 -3.08
CA MET A 123 -9.48 -5.62 -2.44
C MET A 123 -10.85 -6.19 -2.07
N SER A 124 -11.26 -7.33 -2.64
CA SER A 124 -12.51 -8.00 -2.25
C SER A 124 -12.34 -8.91 -1.03
N TRP A 125 -11.09 -9.26 -0.67
CA TRP A 125 -10.81 -10.19 0.42
C TRP A 125 -11.39 -9.77 1.78
N PRO A 126 -11.34 -8.49 2.21
CA PRO A 126 -11.86 -8.12 3.52
C PRO A 126 -13.36 -8.39 3.70
N GLN A 127 -14.15 -8.30 2.62
CA GLN A 127 -15.56 -8.67 2.66
C GLN A 127 -15.75 -10.17 2.94
N VAL A 128 -14.95 -11.01 2.28
CA VAL A 128 -14.98 -12.46 2.47
C VAL A 128 -14.50 -12.83 3.87
N ALA A 129 -13.40 -12.23 4.33
CA ALA A 129 -12.86 -12.45 5.67
C ALA A 129 -13.89 -12.10 6.75
N ASN A 130 -14.60 -10.97 6.62
CA ASN A 130 -15.64 -10.58 7.56
C ASN A 130 -16.79 -11.59 7.60
N ALA A 131 -17.19 -12.16 6.46
CA ALA A 131 -18.24 -13.18 6.42
C ALA A 131 -17.81 -14.51 7.08
N ILE A 132 -16.54 -14.92 6.90
CA ILE A 132 -16.00 -16.16 7.50
C ILE A 132 -15.81 -16.03 9.01
N HIS A 133 -15.34 -14.86 9.46
CA HIS A 133 -14.99 -14.61 10.86
C HIS A 133 -16.08 -13.92 11.67
N ALA A 134 -17.28 -13.74 11.09
CA ALA A 134 -18.42 -13.23 11.82
C ALA A 134 -18.77 -14.16 13.01
N PRO A 135 -19.16 -13.61 14.17
CA PRO A 135 -19.69 -14.41 15.27
C PRO A 135 -20.88 -15.26 14.79
N LEU A 136 -21.01 -16.48 15.32
CA LEU A 136 -22.21 -17.28 15.09
C LEU A 136 -23.38 -16.64 15.85
N GLU A 137 -24.52 -16.50 15.18
CA GLU A 137 -25.78 -16.15 15.84
C GLU A 137 -26.25 -17.39 16.65
N ASP A 138 -26.65 -17.18 17.91
CA ASP A 138 -27.20 -18.22 18.80
C ASP A 138 -28.61 -18.68 18.36
#